data_AF-A0A919PYR4-F1
#
_entry.id   AF-A0A919PYR4-F1
#
_cell.length_a   1.000
_cell.length_b   1.000
_cell.length_c   1.000
_cell.angle_alpha   90.00
_cell.angle_beta   90.00
_cell.angle_gamma   90.00
#
_symmetry.space_group_name_H-M   'P 1'
#
loop_
_entity.id
_entity.type
_entity.pdbx_description
1 polymer ?
#
loop_
_entity_poly.entity_id
_entity_poly.type
_entity_poly.pdbx_seq_one_letter_code
_entity_poly.pdbx_strand_id
1 'polypeptide(L)'
;MTATASDRVLPVPPPGRYGASPVDAYRHTMSFGSLLRYLKIKLHHLIDIRDWSRIRVVGAYDRNCVVSTAEKNDKLFNWQRPTAEPDGDELIVKCFPGTEYVHHYALIIATYLSMRGRYHGQVYYELPAEAQCQAAVDQLNIGIGGSELVVVGWGLGHLVPDAAWTYGHGYAWCRTAVEGRPVLYLGYLHSIWGDVAGRVVSRLAALGARQVVYVGKVGSLDPAIAPNTSLATGNHSILHNQHVTWHDYFGGLAVAQGGVVTGTHVSSPSILLEGQDWLRTQQGRSFVDPEIGHMGRAAADACIAFGYLHVVSNNLARTYAADLSNERIGTVVERRARLLDRIDSILRLRLRQPDPHPTTNDRSNPL
;
A
#
# COMPACT_ATOMS: atom_id res chain seq x y z
N MET A 1 -42.97 7.41 4.61
CA MET A 1 -42.24 6.32 5.29
C MET A 1 -41.17 5.82 4.34
N THR A 2 -39.99 6.40 4.46
CA THR A 2 -38.84 6.18 3.57
C THR A 2 -38.02 5.01 4.10
N ALA A 3 -37.98 3.93 3.32
CA ALA A 3 -37.07 2.81 3.58
C ALA A 3 -35.63 3.28 3.37
N THR A 4 -34.84 3.24 4.44
CA THR A 4 -33.40 3.45 4.44
C THR A 4 -32.73 2.32 3.66
N ALA A 5 -31.97 2.68 2.62
CA ALA A 5 -31.08 1.76 1.94
C ALA A 5 -29.98 1.34 2.93
N SER A 6 -30.14 0.14 3.50
CA SER A 6 -29.16 -0.50 4.36
C SER A 6 -27.84 -0.65 3.61
N ASP A 7 -26.80 -0.13 4.25
CA ASP A 7 -25.39 -0.39 3.99
C ASP A 7 -25.18 -1.89 3.75
N ARG A 8 -24.87 -2.25 2.51
CA ARG A 8 -24.18 -3.51 2.22
C ARG A 8 -22.71 -3.18 2.01
N VAL A 9 -22.02 -2.99 3.13
CA VAL A 9 -20.58 -3.29 3.21
C VAL A 9 -20.45 -4.72 2.69
N LEU A 10 -19.64 -4.97 1.66
CA LEU A 10 -19.25 -6.35 1.36
C LEU A 10 -18.50 -6.85 2.60
N PRO A 11 -19.04 -7.83 3.35
CA PRO A 11 -18.43 -8.22 4.61
C PRO A 11 -17.01 -8.70 4.34
N VAL A 12 -16.06 -8.27 5.18
CA VAL A 12 -14.77 -8.95 5.28
C VAL A 12 -15.09 -10.43 5.47
N PRO A 13 -14.53 -11.34 4.65
CA PRO A 13 -14.85 -12.75 4.77
C PRO A 13 -14.55 -13.19 6.21
N PRO A 14 -15.42 -13.99 6.85
CA PRO A 14 -15.19 -14.42 8.22
C PRO A 14 -13.84 -15.15 8.34
N PRO A 15 -13.23 -15.23 9.53
CA PRO A 15 -12.08 -16.11 9.74
C PRO A 15 -12.41 -17.53 9.25
N GLY A 16 -11.54 -18.10 8.43
CA GLY A 16 -11.84 -19.35 7.76
C GLY A 16 -10.79 -19.74 6.73
N ARG A 17 -10.93 -20.96 6.23
CA ARG A 17 -10.07 -21.54 5.19
C ARG A 17 -10.73 -21.35 3.83
N TYR A 18 -9.99 -20.78 2.89
CA TYR A 18 -10.47 -20.40 1.57
C TYR A 18 -9.56 -20.96 0.47
N GLY A 19 -10.14 -21.48 -0.61
CA GLY A 19 -9.37 -21.83 -1.81
C GLY A 19 -8.98 -20.58 -2.60
N ALA A 20 -7.74 -20.52 -3.09
CA ALA A 20 -7.30 -19.44 -3.98
C ALA A 20 -7.43 -19.89 -5.44
N SER A 21 -8.29 -19.22 -6.21
CA SER A 21 -8.41 -19.45 -7.66
C SER A 21 -7.44 -18.54 -8.43
N PRO A 22 -6.71 -19.06 -9.43
CA PRO A 22 -5.85 -18.24 -10.27
C PRO A 22 -6.68 -17.24 -11.07
N VAL A 23 -6.09 -16.09 -11.39
CA VAL A 23 -6.73 -15.12 -12.28
C VAL A 23 -6.48 -15.49 -13.74
N ASP A 24 -7.33 -14.99 -14.64
CA ASP A 24 -7.12 -15.15 -16.08
C ASP A 24 -5.96 -14.28 -16.55
N ALA A 25 -4.78 -14.89 -16.67
CA ALA A 25 -3.55 -14.23 -17.08
C ALA A 25 -3.58 -13.66 -18.51
N TYR A 26 -4.45 -14.17 -19.38
CA TYR A 26 -4.58 -13.69 -20.76
C TYR A 26 -5.49 -12.46 -20.86
N ARG A 27 -6.40 -12.29 -19.89
CA ARG A 27 -7.31 -11.13 -19.77
C ARG A 27 -6.91 -10.18 -18.65
N HIS A 28 -5.69 -10.27 -18.16
CA HIS A 28 -5.15 -9.36 -17.16
C HIS A 28 -4.71 -8.03 -17.81
N THR A 29 -4.72 -6.93 -17.06
CA THR A 29 -4.26 -5.61 -17.57
C THR A 29 -2.75 -5.57 -17.79
N MET A 30 -1.99 -6.30 -16.99
CA MET A 30 -0.63 -6.70 -17.37
C MET A 30 -0.70 -7.80 -18.44
N SER A 31 0.08 -7.64 -19.52
CA SER A 31 0.31 -8.73 -20.47
C SER A 31 0.79 -10.00 -19.77
N PHE A 32 0.56 -11.17 -20.38
CA PHE A 32 1.01 -12.46 -19.82
C PHE A 32 2.49 -12.44 -19.42
N GLY A 33 3.36 -11.90 -20.27
CA GLY A 33 4.81 -11.80 -20.00
C GLY A 33 5.14 -10.86 -18.83
N SER A 34 4.50 -9.69 -18.75
CA SER A 34 4.69 -8.74 -17.64
C SER A 34 4.16 -9.30 -16.32
N LEU A 35 3.00 -9.96 -16.35
CA LEU A 35 2.42 -10.62 -15.17
C LEU A 35 3.35 -11.72 -14.65
N LEU A 36 3.85 -12.61 -15.52
CA LEU A 36 4.77 -13.67 -15.11
C LEU A 36 6.04 -13.10 -14.47
N ARG A 37 6.62 -12.04 -15.03
CA ARG A 37 7.78 -11.35 -14.44
C ARG A 37 7.45 -10.76 -13.08
N TYR A 38 6.30 -10.10 -12.94
CA TYR A 38 5.83 -9.54 -11.68
C TYR A 38 5.68 -10.61 -10.58
N LEU A 39 5.13 -11.78 -10.92
CA LEU A 39 4.96 -12.88 -9.97
C LEU A 39 6.30 -13.46 -9.50
N LYS A 40 7.22 -13.70 -10.44
CA LYS A 40 8.54 -14.29 -10.14
C LYS A 40 9.35 -13.48 -9.12
N ILE A 41 9.28 -12.14 -9.17
CA ILE A 41 10.03 -11.28 -8.24
C ILE A 41 9.39 -11.15 -6.85
N LYS A 42 8.23 -11.81 -6.62
CA LYS A 42 7.49 -11.79 -5.36
C LYS A 42 7.40 -13.15 -4.68
N LEU A 43 7.49 -14.22 -5.47
CA LEU A 43 7.26 -15.59 -5.01
C LEU A 43 8.33 -16.06 -4.04
N HIS A 44 7.94 -16.92 -3.10
CA HIS A 44 8.90 -17.64 -2.25
C HIS A 44 9.58 -18.74 -3.07
N HIS A 45 10.91 -18.83 -3.00
CA HIS A 45 11.68 -19.80 -3.78
C HIS A 45 11.29 -21.27 -3.54
N LEU A 46 10.83 -21.61 -2.32
CA LEU A 46 10.34 -22.96 -2.02
C LEU A 46 9.13 -23.40 -2.85
N ILE A 47 8.41 -22.49 -3.50
CA ILE A 47 7.31 -22.85 -4.41
C ILE A 47 7.82 -23.64 -5.63
N ASP A 48 9.07 -23.39 -6.05
CA ASP A 48 9.66 -24.01 -7.24
C ASP A 48 10.57 -25.19 -6.95
N ILE A 49 10.89 -25.50 -5.68
CA ILE A 49 11.80 -26.61 -5.39
C ILE A 49 11.17 -28.00 -5.58
N ARG A 50 9.84 -28.09 -5.51
CA ARG A 50 9.07 -29.31 -5.77
C ARG A 50 7.59 -28.99 -6.00
N ASP A 51 6.83 -29.99 -6.43
CA ASP A 51 5.37 -29.93 -6.47
C ASP A 51 4.79 -30.26 -5.10
N TRP A 52 4.18 -29.26 -4.48
CA TRP A 52 3.54 -29.40 -3.18
C TRP A 52 2.12 -29.92 -3.34
N SER A 53 1.76 -30.94 -2.55
CA SER A 53 0.38 -31.44 -2.48
C SER A 53 -0.58 -30.37 -1.97
N ARG A 54 -0.08 -29.49 -1.08
CA ARG A 54 -0.84 -28.40 -0.46
C ARG A 54 0.05 -27.17 -0.24
N ILE A 55 -0.50 -25.98 -0.48
CA ILE A 55 0.15 -24.71 -0.15
C ILE A 55 -0.83 -23.86 0.64
N ARG A 56 -0.45 -23.52 1.87
CA ARG A 56 -1.26 -22.75 2.81
C ARG A 56 -0.65 -21.37 3.02
N VAL A 57 -1.43 -20.31 2.82
CA VAL A 57 -1.00 -18.93 3.08
C VAL A 57 -1.68 -18.40 4.34
N VAL A 58 -0.91 -17.89 5.30
CA VAL A 58 -1.42 -17.45 6.62
C VAL A 58 -0.86 -16.09 7.02
N GLY A 59 -1.61 -15.34 7.83
CA GLY A 59 -1.15 -14.10 8.46
C GLY A 59 -0.38 -14.36 9.75
N ALA A 60 0.79 -14.98 9.67
CA ALA A 60 1.61 -15.37 10.82
C ALA A 60 3.11 -15.16 10.55
N TYR A 61 3.47 -13.97 10.04
CA TYR A 61 4.83 -13.63 9.66
C TYR A 61 5.86 -13.97 10.76
N ASP A 62 6.83 -14.81 10.40
CA ASP A 62 7.86 -15.29 11.31
C ASP A 62 9.20 -15.34 10.59
N ARG A 63 10.16 -14.56 11.07
CA ARG A 63 11.52 -14.46 10.53
C ARG A 63 12.41 -15.64 10.90
N ASN A 64 11.99 -16.51 11.82
CA ASN A 64 12.71 -17.73 12.17
C ASN A 64 12.44 -18.88 11.17
N CYS A 65 11.41 -18.74 10.34
CA CYS A 65 11.16 -19.63 9.20
C CYS A 65 12.12 -19.36 8.04
N VAL A 66 12.02 -20.14 6.96
CA VAL A 66 12.85 -19.94 5.77
C VAL A 66 12.53 -18.58 5.14
N VAL A 67 13.57 -17.76 5.02
CA VAL A 67 13.49 -16.44 4.39
C VAL A 67 13.56 -16.57 2.87
N SER A 68 12.73 -15.80 2.17
CA SER A 68 12.71 -15.82 0.71
C SER A 68 14.04 -15.31 0.13
N THR A 69 14.58 -16.01 -0.87
CA THR A 69 15.70 -15.48 -1.68
C THR A 69 15.28 -14.33 -2.61
N ALA A 70 13.99 -14.01 -2.69
CA ALA A 70 13.45 -12.89 -3.46
C ALA A 70 13.34 -11.56 -2.68
N GLU A 71 14.06 -11.44 -1.56
CA GLU A 71 14.22 -10.18 -0.83
C GLU A 71 14.97 -9.13 -1.65
N LYS A 72 14.64 -7.85 -1.42
CA LYS A 72 15.21 -6.72 -2.18
C LYS A 72 16.31 -6.04 -1.38
N ASN A 73 17.52 -6.59 -1.44
CA ASN A 73 18.66 -6.09 -0.65
C ASN A 73 19.18 -4.71 -1.08
N ASP A 74 18.64 -4.15 -2.17
CA ASP A 74 18.96 -2.82 -2.69
C ASP A 74 18.02 -1.71 -2.16
N LYS A 75 17.08 -2.03 -1.26
CA LYS A 75 16.08 -1.07 -0.77
C LYS A 75 16.11 -0.96 0.75
N LEU A 76 15.91 0.28 1.22
CA LEU A 76 15.77 0.57 2.64
C LEU A 76 14.48 -0.03 3.25
N PHE A 77 13.37 0.02 2.50
CA PHE A 77 12.04 -0.40 2.95
C PHE A 77 11.33 -1.29 1.93
N ASN A 78 10.34 -2.04 2.41
CA ASN A 78 9.56 -2.98 1.61
C ASN A 78 10.45 -3.97 0.84
N TRP A 79 11.48 -4.47 1.53
CA TRP A 79 12.43 -5.46 1.02
C TRP A 79 12.13 -6.86 1.51
N GLN A 80 11.55 -6.99 2.70
CA GLN A 80 11.15 -8.26 3.28
C GLN A 80 9.98 -8.85 2.52
N ARG A 81 10.04 -10.17 2.31
CA ARG A 81 8.99 -10.97 1.69
C ARG A 81 8.38 -11.91 2.71
N PRO A 82 7.21 -12.51 2.43
CA PRO A 82 6.70 -13.61 3.23
C PRO A 82 7.77 -14.70 3.41
N THR A 83 7.78 -15.32 4.59
CA THR A 83 8.62 -16.48 4.88
C THR A 83 7.84 -17.76 4.61
N ALA A 84 8.50 -18.91 4.65
CA ALA A 84 7.83 -20.18 4.51
C ALA A 84 8.46 -21.30 5.34
N GLU A 85 7.70 -22.34 5.63
CA GLU A 85 8.18 -23.56 6.25
C GLU A 85 7.52 -24.79 5.62
N PRO A 86 8.29 -25.84 5.29
CA PRO A 86 7.75 -27.14 4.95
C PRO A 86 7.11 -27.84 6.16
N ASP A 87 5.94 -28.45 5.96
CA ASP A 87 5.29 -29.35 6.91
C ASP A 87 4.82 -30.61 6.16
N GLY A 88 5.63 -31.66 6.17
CA GLY A 88 5.39 -32.86 5.35
C GLY A 88 5.34 -32.53 3.86
N ASP A 89 4.19 -32.74 3.22
CA ASP A 89 3.91 -32.39 1.80
C ASP A 89 3.16 -31.06 1.63
N GLU A 90 2.99 -30.31 2.72
CA GLU A 90 2.40 -28.97 2.73
C GLU A 90 3.50 -27.90 2.83
N LEU A 91 3.36 -26.81 2.08
CA LEU A 91 4.16 -25.59 2.27
C LEU A 91 3.31 -24.55 2.97
N ILE A 92 3.75 -24.08 4.12
CA ILE A 92 3.11 -22.99 4.85
C ILE A 92 3.86 -21.70 4.52
N VAL A 93 3.16 -20.74 3.91
CA VAL A 93 3.67 -19.41 3.56
C VAL A 93 3.10 -18.39 4.53
N LYS A 94 3.98 -17.64 5.19
CA LYS A 94 3.66 -16.75 6.31
C LYS A 94 3.81 -15.29 5.88
N CYS A 95 2.68 -14.61 5.69
CA CYS A 95 2.59 -13.19 5.35
C CYS A 95 2.45 -12.33 6.62
N PHE A 96 2.75 -11.03 6.50
CA PHE A 96 2.40 -10.08 7.56
C PHE A 96 0.88 -10.12 7.80
N PRO A 97 0.41 -10.10 9.07
CA PRO A 97 -1.02 -10.22 9.36
C PRO A 97 -1.84 -9.08 8.74
N GLY A 98 -2.58 -9.42 7.69
CA GLY A 98 -3.51 -8.54 6.97
C GLY A 98 -4.39 -9.36 6.05
N THR A 99 -5.69 -9.09 6.05
CA THR A 99 -6.67 -9.91 5.33
C THR A 99 -6.46 -9.84 3.82
N GLU A 100 -6.26 -8.63 3.28
CA GLU A 100 -6.03 -8.44 1.85
C GLU A 100 -4.62 -8.87 1.46
N TYR A 101 -3.64 -8.75 2.35
CA TYR A 101 -2.27 -9.17 2.05
C TYR A 101 -2.13 -10.71 1.93
N VAL A 102 -2.75 -11.44 2.85
CA VAL A 102 -2.82 -12.91 2.81
C VAL A 102 -3.53 -13.39 1.55
N HIS A 103 -4.68 -12.80 1.24
CA HIS A 103 -5.41 -13.12 0.01
C HIS A 103 -4.60 -12.78 -1.25
N HIS A 104 -3.99 -11.60 -1.31
CA HIS A 104 -3.12 -11.18 -2.42
C HIS A 104 -1.99 -12.20 -2.67
N TYR A 105 -1.33 -12.67 -1.62
CA TYR A 105 -0.22 -13.60 -1.78
C TYR A 105 -0.67 -15.00 -2.20
N ALA A 106 -1.85 -15.45 -1.73
CA ALA A 106 -2.47 -16.67 -2.22
C ALA A 106 -2.80 -16.59 -3.72
N LEU A 107 -3.32 -15.45 -4.19
CA LEU A 107 -3.55 -15.19 -5.62
C LEU A 107 -2.25 -15.18 -6.43
N ILE A 108 -1.17 -14.62 -5.89
CA ILE A 108 0.15 -14.67 -6.54
C ILE A 108 0.57 -16.12 -6.80
N ILE A 109 0.52 -16.97 -5.75
CA ILE A 109 0.95 -18.37 -5.86
C ILE A 109 0.06 -19.14 -6.82
N ALA A 110 -1.27 -19.06 -6.65
CA ALA A 110 -2.22 -19.78 -7.51
C ALA A 110 -2.06 -19.38 -8.99
N THR A 111 -1.97 -18.08 -9.27
CA THR A 111 -1.80 -17.57 -10.63
C THR A 111 -0.46 -17.98 -11.22
N TYR A 112 0.63 -17.92 -10.44
CA TYR A 112 1.94 -18.37 -10.90
C TYR A 112 1.91 -19.85 -11.30
N LEU A 113 1.39 -20.72 -10.43
CA LEU A 113 1.29 -22.15 -10.72
C LEU A 113 0.41 -22.42 -11.95
N SER A 114 -0.69 -21.70 -12.11
CA SER A 114 -1.57 -21.81 -13.28
C SER A 114 -0.83 -21.45 -14.58
N MET A 115 -0.12 -20.32 -14.59
CA MET A 115 0.70 -19.89 -15.74
C MET A 115 1.86 -20.86 -16.05
N ARG A 116 2.22 -21.74 -15.12
CA ARG A 116 3.24 -22.80 -15.29
C ARG A 116 2.62 -24.17 -15.57
N GLY A 117 1.30 -24.30 -15.67
CA GLY A 117 0.62 -25.58 -15.87
C GLY A 117 0.68 -26.53 -14.65
N ARG A 118 0.92 -25.98 -13.45
CA ARG A 118 1.14 -26.73 -12.19
C ARG A 118 0.03 -26.50 -11.15
N TYR A 119 -1.04 -25.78 -11.50
CA TYR A 119 -2.14 -25.54 -10.58
C TYR A 119 -3.17 -26.68 -10.64
N HIS A 120 -3.45 -27.27 -9.48
CA HIS A 120 -4.37 -28.40 -9.30
C HIS A 120 -5.38 -28.14 -8.16
N GLY A 121 -5.62 -26.87 -7.81
CA GLY A 121 -6.46 -26.52 -6.65
C GLY A 121 -5.76 -26.65 -5.30
N GLN A 122 -4.42 -26.74 -5.28
CA GLN A 122 -3.65 -27.01 -4.07
C GLN A 122 -3.39 -25.78 -3.18
N VAL A 123 -3.79 -24.58 -3.62
CA VAL A 123 -3.50 -23.32 -2.91
C VAL A 123 -4.72 -22.86 -2.12
N TYR A 124 -4.53 -22.65 -0.82
CA TYR A 124 -5.55 -22.11 0.07
C TYR A 124 -4.94 -21.13 1.06
N TYR A 125 -5.80 -20.34 1.71
CA TYR A 125 -5.38 -19.34 2.68
C TYR A 125 -6.31 -19.30 3.89
N GLU A 126 -5.75 -18.84 5.00
CA GLU A 126 -6.46 -18.63 6.27
C GLU A 126 -6.34 -17.16 6.64
N LEU A 127 -7.48 -16.47 6.69
CA LEU A 127 -7.50 -15.07 7.06
C LEU A 127 -7.15 -14.91 8.55
N PRO A 128 -6.23 -13.97 8.89
CA PRO A 128 -5.89 -13.71 10.28
C PRO A 128 -7.09 -13.15 11.05
N ALA A 129 -7.18 -13.48 12.33
CA ALA A 129 -8.16 -12.87 13.22
C ALA A 129 -7.85 -11.38 13.44
N GLU A 130 -8.88 -10.58 13.73
CA GLU A 130 -8.72 -9.15 13.99
C GLU A 130 -7.67 -8.86 15.09
N ALA A 131 -7.70 -9.64 16.17
CA ALA A 131 -6.72 -9.52 17.25
C ALA A 131 -5.28 -9.77 16.80
N GLN A 132 -5.06 -10.68 15.83
CA GLN A 132 -3.73 -10.94 15.28
C GLN A 132 -3.25 -9.76 14.41
N CYS A 133 -4.14 -9.21 13.56
CA CYS A 133 -3.86 -8.02 12.77
C CYS A 133 -3.51 -6.82 13.68
N GLN A 134 -4.30 -6.60 14.72
CA GLN A 134 -4.11 -5.51 15.66
C GLN A 134 -2.79 -5.66 16.44
N ALA A 135 -2.53 -6.85 17.00
CA ALA A 135 -1.29 -7.12 17.73
C ALA A 135 -0.04 -6.92 16.86
N ALA A 136 -0.12 -7.23 15.56
CA ALA A 136 1.00 -7.04 14.64
C ALA A 136 1.33 -5.56 14.42
N VAL A 137 0.33 -4.68 14.29
CA VAL A 137 0.56 -3.24 14.13
C VAL A 137 0.88 -2.54 15.46
N ASP A 138 0.41 -3.07 16.60
CA ASP A 138 0.72 -2.52 17.92
C ASP A 138 2.20 -2.63 18.32
N GLN A 139 2.97 -3.45 17.61
CA GLN A 139 4.43 -3.48 17.71
C GLN A 139 5.09 -2.16 17.27
N LEU A 140 4.39 -1.33 16.48
CA LEU A 140 4.77 0.06 16.30
C LEU A 140 4.58 0.80 17.63
N ASN A 141 5.70 1.13 18.28
CA ASN A 141 5.71 1.77 19.58
C ASN A 141 6.75 2.89 19.60
N ILE A 142 6.37 4.01 18.96
CA ILE A 142 7.17 5.23 18.89
C ILE A 142 6.34 6.39 19.43
N GLY A 143 6.91 7.22 20.30
CA GLY A 143 6.22 8.42 20.78
C GLY A 143 6.12 9.46 19.66
N ILE A 144 4.92 9.92 19.33
CA ILE A 144 4.70 10.92 18.27
C ILE A 144 4.32 12.25 18.91
N GLY A 145 5.04 13.31 18.58
CA GLY A 145 4.69 14.66 19.02
C GLY A 145 3.41 15.13 18.33
N GLY A 146 2.49 15.77 19.06
CA GLY A 146 1.21 16.21 18.49
C GLY A 146 1.30 17.17 17.30
N SER A 147 2.44 17.84 17.11
CA SER A 147 2.74 18.74 15.98
C SER A 147 3.62 18.11 14.89
N GLU A 148 4.05 16.87 15.08
CA GLU A 148 4.94 16.15 14.18
C GLU A 148 4.17 15.65 12.96
N LEU A 149 4.68 15.97 11.76
CA LEU A 149 4.19 15.36 10.53
C LEU A 149 4.78 13.96 10.42
N VAL A 150 3.95 12.94 10.22
CA VAL A 150 4.43 11.58 9.92
C VAL A 150 4.43 11.35 8.41
N VAL A 151 5.59 11.10 7.82
CA VAL A 151 5.74 10.72 6.41
C VAL A 151 6.07 9.23 6.33
N VAL A 152 5.15 8.44 5.77
CA VAL A 152 5.27 6.99 5.63
C VAL A 152 5.41 6.58 4.17
N GLY A 153 6.14 5.48 3.91
CA GLY A 153 6.04 4.77 2.63
C GLY A 153 7.35 4.61 1.85
N TRP A 154 7.28 4.77 0.54
CA TRP A 154 8.35 4.51 -0.42
C TRP A 154 9.17 5.77 -0.72
N GLY A 155 10.45 5.58 -1.08
CA GLY A 155 11.33 6.68 -1.48
C GLY A 155 11.88 7.53 -0.33
N LEU A 156 11.66 7.13 0.92
CA LEU A 156 12.09 7.93 2.09
C LEU A 156 13.60 8.14 2.15
N GLY A 157 14.41 7.17 1.72
CA GLY A 157 15.86 7.35 1.62
C GLY A 157 16.30 8.40 0.60
N HIS A 158 15.43 8.80 -0.33
CA HIS A 158 15.68 9.95 -1.21
C HIS A 158 15.32 11.27 -0.54
N LEU A 159 14.26 11.28 0.28
CA LEU A 159 13.81 12.47 1.02
C LEU A 159 14.76 12.82 2.17
N VAL A 160 15.42 11.81 2.75
CA VAL A 160 16.39 11.97 3.84
C VAL A 160 17.62 11.06 3.62
N PRO A 161 18.52 11.40 2.67
CA PRO A 161 19.62 10.52 2.24
C PRO A 161 20.65 10.24 3.33
N ASP A 162 20.94 11.22 4.18
CA ASP A 162 21.93 11.12 5.25
C ASP A 162 21.31 10.75 6.61
N ALA A 163 20.09 10.22 6.61
CA ALA A 163 19.39 9.89 7.84
C ALA A 163 20.03 8.71 8.59
N ALA A 164 20.26 8.89 9.89
CA ALA A 164 20.47 7.80 10.82
C ALA A 164 19.11 7.16 11.17
N TRP A 165 18.82 6.01 10.56
CA TRP A 165 17.59 5.26 10.80
C TRP A 165 17.68 4.44 12.09
N THR A 166 16.68 4.58 12.96
CA THR A 166 16.49 3.73 14.14
C THR A 166 15.56 2.58 13.77
N TYR A 167 15.97 1.35 14.07
CA TYR A 167 15.23 0.14 13.70
C TYR A 167 14.40 -0.38 14.87
N GLY A 168 13.13 -0.67 14.60
CA GLY A 168 12.21 -1.39 15.48
C GLY A 168 11.86 -2.75 14.92
N HIS A 169 10.81 -3.36 15.45
CA HIS A 169 10.37 -4.68 15.01
C HIS A 169 9.59 -4.60 13.69
N GLY A 170 10.29 -4.75 12.56
CA GLY A 170 9.68 -4.75 11.22
C GLY A 170 9.48 -3.38 10.60
N TYR A 171 9.99 -2.31 11.23
CA TYR A 171 9.97 -0.93 10.75
C TYR A 171 11.26 -0.21 11.13
N ALA A 172 11.53 0.93 10.51
CA ALA A 172 12.57 1.87 10.95
C ALA A 172 12.05 3.30 10.79
N TRP A 173 12.58 4.21 11.61
CA TRP A 173 12.20 5.61 11.58
C TRP A 173 13.39 6.55 11.70
N CYS A 174 13.20 7.78 11.24
CA CYS A 174 14.13 8.88 11.44
C CYS A 174 13.32 10.13 11.78
N ARG A 175 13.83 10.95 12.71
CA ARG A 175 13.28 12.27 13.02
C ARG A 175 14.22 13.35 12.54
N THR A 176 13.66 14.38 11.94
CA THR A 176 14.40 15.57 11.53
C THR A 176 13.49 16.80 11.56
N ALA A 177 14.07 17.98 11.35
CA ALA A 177 13.33 19.21 11.15
C ALA A 177 13.35 19.59 9.67
N VAL A 178 12.18 19.84 9.09
CA VAL A 178 12.04 20.33 7.71
C VAL A 178 11.35 21.68 7.78
N GLU A 179 12.01 22.73 7.28
CA GLU A 179 11.50 24.11 7.37
C GLU A 179 11.16 24.51 8.82
N GLY A 180 11.98 24.07 9.79
CA GLY A 180 11.79 24.34 11.22
C GLY A 180 10.69 23.51 11.90
N ARG A 181 9.98 22.65 11.18
CA ARG A 181 8.92 21.78 11.72
C ARG A 181 9.41 20.34 11.96
N PRO A 182 8.98 19.68 13.05
CA PRO A 182 9.32 18.29 13.31
C PRO A 182 8.64 17.35 12.31
N VAL A 183 9.43 16.44 11.72
CA VAL A 183 8.96 15.41 10.79
C VAL A 183 9.50 14.05 11.19
N LEU A 184 8.60 13.07 11.30
CA LEU A 184 8.89 11.66 11.48
C LEU A 184 8.79 10.93 10.15
N TYR A 185 9.90 10.43 9.64
CA TYR A 185 9.90 9.51 8.52
C TYR A 185 9.79 8.08 9.04
N LEU A 186 8.81 7.31 8.58
CA LEU A 186 8.54 5.94 9.01
C LEU A 186 8.47 5.00 7.81
N GLY A 187 9.34 4.00 7.77
CA GLY A 187 9.31 2.95 6.75
C GLY A 187 9.13 1.57 7.34
N TYR A 188 8.37 0.72 6.66
CA TYR A 188 8.19 -0.68 7.01
C TYR A 188 9.14 -1.56 6.21
N LEU A 189 9.74 -2.56 6.86
CA LEU A 189 10.67 -3.49 6.20
C LEU A 189 9.90 -4.45 5.27
N HIS A 190 8.65 -4.77 5.59
CA HIS A 190 7.70 -5.54 4.78
C HIS A 190 6.70 -4.63 4.04
N SER A 191 5.89 -5.22 3.14
CA SER A 191 4.79 -4.50 2.49
C SER A 191 3.63 -4.25 3.45
N ILE A 192 3.17 -3.00 3.55
CA ILE A 192 1.92 -2.63 4.24
C ILE A 192 0.76 -2.61 3.24
N TRP A 193 0.34 -3.80 2.81
CA TRP A 193 -0.63 -3.98 1.73
C TRP A 193 -2.08 -3.91 2.21
N GLY A 194 -2.95 -3.23 1.45
CA GLY A 194 -4.40 -3.27 1.68
C GLY A 194 -4.79 -2.77 3.07
N ASP A 195 -5.56 -3.59 3.79
CA ASP A 195 -6.04 -3.28 5.14
C ASP A 195 -4.91 -3.03 6.16
N VAL A 196 -3.71 -3.60 5.96
CA VAL A 196 -2.54 -3.31 6.80
C VAL A 196 -2.21 -1.81 6.78
N ALA A 197 -2.32 -1.16 5.62
CA ALA A 197 -2.04 0.26 5.46
C ALA A 197 -2.96 1.13 6.32
N GLY A 198 -4.27 0.84 6.32
CA GLY A 198 -5.25 1.52 7.18
C GLY A 198 -4.93 1.35 8.66
N ARG A 199 -4.57 0.13 9.08
CA ARG A 199 -4.22 -0.19 10.47
C ARG A 199 -2.99 0.56 10.95
N VAL A 200 -2.00 0.76 10.08
CA VAL A 200 -0.85 1.62 10.38
C VAL A 200 -1.31 3.04 10.67
N VAL A 201 -2.20 3.61 9.87
CA VAL A 201 -2.72 4.98 10.10
C VAL A 201 -3.52 5.06 11.41
N SER A 202 -4.38 4.08 11.70
CA SER A 202 -5.10 4.00 12.99
C SER A 202 -4.14 3.94 14.17
N ARG A 203 -3.07 3.14 14.06
CA ARG A 203 -2.04 3.03 15.09
C ARG A 203 -1.26 4.33 15.27
N LEU A 204 -0.88 5.01 14.19
CA LEU A 204 -0.21 6.31 14.25
C LEU A 204 -1.09 7.35 14.94
N ALA A 205 -2.39 7.38 14.64
CA ALA A 205 -3.33 8.27 15.32
C ALA A 205 -3.42 7.96 16.83
N ALA A 206 -3.50 6.68 17.21
CA ALA A 206 -3.48 6.26 18.62
C ALA A 206 -2.18 6.62 19.35
N LEU A 207 -1.06 6.70 18.63
CA LEU A 207 0.24 7.16 19.14
C LEU A 207 0.38 8.69 19.19
N GLY A 208 -0.63 9.45 18.74
CA GLY A 208 -0.69 10.91 18.84
C GLY A 208 -0.50 11.66 17.52
N ALA A 209 -0.32 10.98 16.39
CA ALA A 209 -0.21 11.65 15.10
C ALA A 209 -1.50 12.42 14.77
N ARG A 210 -1.35 13.66 14.27
CA ARG A 210 -2.47 14.48 13.76
C ARG A 210 -2.46 14.66 12.25
N GLN A 211 -1.32 14.37 11.62
CA GLN A 211 -1.07 14.59 10.21
C GLN A 211 -0.19 13.45 9.69
N VAL A 212 -0.69 12.72 8.69
CA VAL A 212 0.04 11.62 8.04
C VAL A 212 0.11 11.87 6.54
N VAL A 213 1.29 11.72 5.95
CA VAL A 213 1.48 11.71 4.51
C VAL A 213 2.00 10.35 4.07
N TYR A 214 1.34 9.76 3.06
CA TYR A 214 1.82 8.55 2.40
C TYR A 214 2.51 8.88 1.07
N VAL A 215 3.74 8.43 0.93
CA VAL A 215 4.49 8.49 -0.33
C VAL A 215 4.57 7.08 -0.89
N GLY A 216 4.16 6.92 -2.14
CA GLY A 216 3.91 5.61 -2.70
C GLY A 216 3.90 5.61 -4.21
N LYS A 217 3.26 4.58 -4.76
CA LYS A 217 3.09 4.38 -6.19
C LYS A 217 1.64 4.03 -6.45
N VAL A 218 1.12 4.47 -7.58
CA VAL A 218 -0.27 4.24 -7.97
C VAL A 218 -0.35 3.87 -9.44
N GLY A 219 -1.34 3.04 -9.80
CA GLY A 219 -1.70 2.78 -11.19
C GLY A 219 -2.63 3.87 -11.71
N SER A 220 -2.47 4.28 -12.98
CA SER A 220 -3.43 5.14 -13.65
C SER A 220 -4.47 4.33 -14.43
N LEU A 221 -5.71 4.82 -14.39
CA LEU A 221 -6.85 4.38 -15.19
C LEU A 221 -7.16 5.34 -16.35
N ASP A 222 -6.43 6.46 -16.43
CA ASP A 222 -6.54 7.43 -17.52
C ASP A 222 -5.47 7.10 -18.59
N PRO A 223 -5.84 6.72 -19.82
CA PRO A 223 -4.90 6.34 -20.87
C PRO A 223 -4.00 7.48 -21.37
N ALA A 224 -4.24 8.74 -20.97
CA ALA A 224 -3.39 9.87 -21.28
C ALA A 224 -2.20 10.01 -20.32
N ILE A 225 -2.27 9.44 -19.11
CA ILE A 225 -1.22 9.61 -18.10
C ILE A 225 -0.12 8.60 -18.31
N ALA A 226 1.02 9.07 -18.82
CA ALA A 226 2.20 8.25 -19.01
C ALA A 226 2.88 7.89 -17.66
N PRO A 227 3.30 6.63 -17.46
CA PRO A 227 4.01 6.22 -16.24
C PRO A 227 5.29 7.01 -15.97
N ASN A 228 5.52 7.33 -14.70
CA ASN A 228 6.68 8.03 -14.16
C ASN A 228 6.84 9.45 -14.73
N THR A 229 5.72 10.15 -14.99
CA THR A 229 5.73 11.55 -15.48
C THR A 229 5.00 12.52 -14.56
N SER A 230 4.10 12.03 -13.71
CA SER A 230 3.27 12.83 -12.82
C SER A 230 3.19 12.25 -11.41
N LEU A 231 2.75 13.09 -10.48
CA LEU A 231 2.34 12.70 -9.14
C LEU A 231 0.81 12.66 -9.07
N ALA A 232 0.26 11.68 -8.35
CA ALA A 232 -1.15 11.60 -8.02
C ALA A 232 -1.38 12.06 -6.57
N THR A 233 -2.48 12.77 -6.36
CA THR A 233 -2.98 13.17 -5.04
C THR A 233 -4.50 13.27 -5.03
N GLY A 234 -5.11 13.46 -3.86
CA GLY A 234 -6.54 13.62 -3.70
C GLY A 234 -7.02 13.26 -2.30
N ASN A 235 -8.32 13.30 -2.09
CA ASN A 235 -8.93 13.13 -0.77
C ASN A 235 -10.14 12.20 -0.74
N HIS A 236 -10.37 11.45 -1.82
CA HIS A 236 -11.48 10.52 -1.93
C HIS A 236 -11.08 9.23 -2.63
N SER A 237 -11.67 8.13 -2.20
CA SER A 237 -11.47 6.77 -2.74
C SER A 237 -12.78 5.99 -2.75
N ILE A 238 -12.87 4.99 -3.61
CA ILE A 238 -13.88 3.94 -3.52
C ILE A 238 -13.22 2.71 -2.89
N LEU A 239 -13.66 2.36 -1.69
CA LEU A 239 -13.21 1.19 -0.95
C LEU A 239 -14.41 0.26 -0.74
N HIS A 240 -14.31 -0.99 -1.21
CA HIS A 240 -15.38 -2.00 -1.12
C HIS A 240 -16.76 -1.47 -1.57
N ASN A 241 -16.79 -0.75 -2.70
CA ASN A 241 -17.97 -0.07 -3.27
C ASN A 241 -18.54 1.08 -2.43
N GLN A 242 -17.83 1.53 -1.39
CA GLN A 242 -18.21 2.68 -0.58
C GLN A 242 -17.32 3.87 -0.87
N HIS A 243 -17.92 5.05 -0.85
CA HIS A 243 -17.17 6.30 -0.91
C HIS A 243 -16.50 6.58 0.44
N VAL A 244 -15.21 6.86 0.39
CA VAL A 244 -14.39 7.30 1.51
C VAL A 244 -13.87 8.69 1.16
N THR A 245 -14.01 9.63 2.08
CA THR A 245 -13.44 10.98 1.97
C THR A 245 -12.76 11.32 3.29
N TRP A 246 -11.64 12.04 3.23
CA TRP A 246 -10.89 12.47 4.41
C TRP A 246 -10.44 13.94 4.30
N HIS A 247 -9.90 14.46 5.40
CA HIS A 247 -9.30 15.79 5.44
C HIS A 247 -7.93 15.76 4.76
N ASP A 248 -7.83 16.41 3.60
CA ASP A 248 -6.63 16.45 2.77
C ASP A 248 -5.52 17.29 3.42
N TYR A 249 -4.39 16.65 3.73
CA TYR A 249 -3.23 17.36 4.27
C TYR A 249 -2.68 18.42 3.31
N PHE A 250 -2.68 18.15 2.00
CA PHE A 250 -2.12 19.05 0.99
C PHE A 250 -3.14 20.05 0.48
N GLY A 251 -4.40 19.64 0.34
CA GLY A 251 -5.48 20.47 -0.18
C GLY A 251 -5.14 21.08 -1.54
N GLY A 252 -5.58 22.33 -1.76
CA GLY A 252 -5.33 23.04 -3.02
C GLY A 252 -3.85 23.31 -3.33
N LEU A 253 -2.94 23.23 -2.34
CA LEU A 253 -1.53 23.53 -2.54
C LEU A 253 -0.87 22.55 -3.51
N ALA A 254 -1.11 21.24 -3.35
CA ALA A 254 -0.50 20.24 -4.23
C ALA A 254 -1.09 20.31 -5.65
N VAL A 255 -2.40 20.58 -5.77
CA VAL A 255 -3.09 20.70 -7.06
C VAL A 255 -2.57 21.88 -7.88
N ALA A 256 -2.14 22.95 -7.23
CA ALA A 256 -1.54 24.10 -7.90
C ALA A 256 -0.13 23.83 -8.46
N GLN A 257 0.50 22.69 -8.12
CA GLN A 257 1.85 22.38 -8.57
C GLN A 257 1.81 21.69 -9.94
N GLY A 258 2.54 22.25 -10.90
CA GLY A 258 2.63 21.69 -12.24
C GLY A 258 3.06 20.22 -12.21
N GLY A 259 2.33 19.36 -12.93
CA GLY A 259 2.57 17.91 -13.02
C GLY A 259 2.07 17.09 -11.82
N VAL A 260 1.24 17.66 -10.95
CA VAL A 260 0.42 16.93 -9.98
C VAL A 260 -0.98 16.77 -10.56
N VAL A 261 -1.56 15.58 -10.45
CA VAL A 261 -2.87 15.23 -11.01
C VAL A 261 -3.76 14.74 -9.88
N THR A 262 -5.01 15.19 -9.88
CA THR A 262 -6.05 14.72 -8.96
C THR A 262 -7.11 13.94 -9.71
N GLY A 263 -7.83 13.08 -8.99
CA GLY A 263 -8.86 12.27 -9.59
C GLY A 263 -9.45 11.26 -8.62
N THR A 264 -10.45 10.52 -9.09
CA THR A 264 -11.09 9.51 -8.23
C THR A 264 -10.22 8.28 -8.12
N HIS A 265 -9.83 7.97 -6.90
CA HIS A 265 -9.12 6.74 -6.57
C HIS A 265 -10.11 5.57 -6.35
N VAL A 266 -9.70 4.35 -6.70
CA VAL A 266 -10.39 3.11 -6.31
C VAL A 266 -9.41 2.16 -5.65
N SER A 267 -9.79 1.58 -4.52
CA SER A 267 -8.98 0.58 -3.84
C SER A 267 -9.27 -0.82 -4.37
N SER A 268 -8.25 -1.45 -4.95
CA SER A 268 -8.29 -2.84 -5.39
C SER A 268 -7.59 -3.72 -4.36
N PRO A 269 -8.22 -4.78 -3.80
CA PRO A 269 -7.60 -5.60 -2.76
C PRO A 269 -6.37 -6.37 -3.27
N SER A 270 -6.25 -6.53 -4.59
CA SER A 270 -5.11 -7.16 -5.22
C SER A 270 -4.94 -6.71 -6.66
N ILE A 271 -3.70 -6.35 -7.04
CA ILE A 271 -3.33 -6.05 -8.44
C ILE A 271 -3.69 -7.20 -9.38
N LEU A 272 -3.74 -8.44 -8.88
CA LEU A 272 -4.10 -9.63 -9.67
C LEU A 272 -5.55 -9.60 -10.16
N LEU A 273 -6.42 -8.88 -9.46
CA LEU A 273 -7.85 -8.80 -9.78
C LEU A 273 -8.15 -7.70 -10.80
N GLU A 274 -7.13 -6.93 -11.22
CA GLU A 274 -7.24 -5.84 -12.17
C GLU A 274 -7.23 -6.40 -13.61
N GLY A 275 -8.24 -7.21 -13.94
CA GLY A 275 -8.48 -7.73 -15.28
C GLY A 275 -9.15 -6.72 -16.21
N GLN A 276 -9.22 -7.03 -17.50
CA GLN A 276 -9.88 -6.18 -18.50
C GLN A 276 -11.36 -5.94 -18.18
N ASP A 277 -12.05 -6.94 -17.60
CA ASP A 277 -13.45 -6.80 -17.19
C ASP A 277 -13.60 -5.84 -16.01
N TRP A 278 -12.72 -5.97 -15.02
CA TRP A 278 -12.66 -5.04 -13.89
C TRP A 278 -12.38 -3.63 -14.39
N LEU A 279 -11.39 -3.44 -15.26
CA LEU A 279 -11.02 -2.12 -15.80
C LEU A 279 -12.19 -1.44 -16.51
N ARG A 280 -13.00 -2.19 -17.28
CA ARG A 280 -14.20 -1.66 -17.95
C ARG A 280 -15.25 -1.11 -16.97
N THR A 281 -15.29 -1.61 -15.74
CA THR A 281 -16.19 -1.11 -14.70
C THR A 281 -15.67 0.16 -14.00
N GLN A 282 -14.43 0.57 -14.26
CA GLN A 282 -13.79 1.73 -13.62
C GLN A 282 -13.88 3.02 -14.46
N GLN A 283 -14.88 3.15 -15.33
CA GLN A 283 -15.07 4.35 -16.13
C GLN A 283 -15.19 5.60 -15.25
N GLY A 284 -14.47 6.67 -15.62
CA GLY A 284 -14.43 7.93 -14.86
C GLY A 284 -13.58 7.89 -13.58
N ARG A 285 -12.92 6.78 -13.28
CA ARG A 285 -11.91 6.69 -12.21
C ARG A 285 -10.53 7.02 -12.78
N SER A 286 -9.63 7.51 -11.94
CA SER A 286 -8.33 8.05 -12.36
C SER A 286 -7.17 7.19 -11.88
N PHE A 287 -7.29 6.62 -10.68
CA PHE A 287 -6.18 5.97 -10.00
C PHE A 287 -6.61 4.70 -9.28
N VAL A 288 -5.69 3.75 -9.14
CA VAL A 288 -5.88 2.50 -8.38
C VAL A 288 -4.61 2.11 -7.63
N ASP A 289 -4.78 1.75 -6.36
CA ASP A 289 -3.83 0.98 -5.55
C ASP A 289 -4.59 0.21 -4.45
N PRO A 290 -3.92 -0.70 -3.71
CA PRO A 290 -4.55 -1.36 -2.57
C PRO A 290 -4.63 -0.51 -1.31
N GLU A 291 -3.81 0.52 -1.11
CA GLU A 291 -3.58 1.14 0.20
C GLU A 291 -4.41 2.41 0.49
N ILE A 292 -4.56 3.35 -0.46
CA ILE A 292 -5.03 4.72 -0.18
C ILE A 292 -6.42 4.74 0.47
N GLY A 293 -7.36 3.92 -0.02
CA GLY A 293 -8.72 3.89 0.52
C GLY A 293 -8.77 3.46 1.98
N HIS A 294 -7.97 2.46 2.36
CA HIS A 294 -7.87 2.00 3.75
C HIS A 294 -7.22 3.06 4.65
N MET A 295 -6.13 3.69 4.19
CA MET A 295 -5.47 4.77 4.92
C MET A 295 -6.38 6.00 5.11
N GLY A 296 -7.08 6.40 4.05
CA GLY A 296 -8.02 7.51 4.07
C GLY A 296 -9.21 7.26 4.99
N ARG A 297 -9.76 6.03 5.00
CA ARG A 297 -10.83 5.64 5.93
C ARG A 297 -10.35 5.73 7.38
N ALA A 298 -9.20 5.12 7.68
CA ALA A 298 -8.61 5.15 9.02
C ALA A 298 -8.33 6.58 9.51
N ALA A 299 -7.85 7.46 8.63
CA ALA A 299 -7.63 8.86 8.95
C ALA A 299 -8.93 9.62 9.26
N ALA A 300 -9.97 9.39 8.45
CA ALA A 300 -11.30 9.97 8.66
C ALA A 300 -11.89 9.51 10.00
N ASP A 301 -11.85 8.21 10.29
CA ASP A 301 -12.37 7.62 11.52
C ASP A 301 -11.62 8.15 12.76
N ALA A 302 -10.31 8.39 12.63
CA ALA A 302 -9.48 8.94 13.70
C ALA A 302 -9.46 10.49 13.76
N CYS A 303 -10.18 11.17 12.86
CA CYS A 303 -10.22 12.64 12.76
C CYS A 303 -8.81 13.28 12.62
N ILE A 304 -7.94 12.71 11.79
CA ILE A 304 -6.61 13.25 11.49
C ILE A 304 -6.50 13.68 10.02
N ALA A 305 -5.56 14.57 9.71
CA ALA A 305 -5.27 14.93 8.34
C ALA A 305 -4.48 13.81 7.65
N PHE A 306 -4.87 13.48 6.42
CA PHE A 306 -4.16 12.52 5.59
C PHE A 306 -3.95 13.08 4.19
N GLY A 307 -2.75 12.90 3.65
CA GLY A 307 -2.42 13.24 2.27
C GLY A 307 -1.58 12.17 1.63
N TYR A 308 -1.57 12.12 0.31
CA TYR A 308 -0.63 11.27 -0.42
C TYR A 308 -0.04 12.01 -1.63
N LEU A 309 1.20 11.67 -1.94
CA LEU A 309 1.86 12.08 -3.19
C LEU A 309 2.48 10.83 -3.80
N HIS A 310 1.74 10.19 -4.70
CA HIS A 310 2.15 8.94 -5.32
C HIS A 310 2.75 9.16 -6.68
N VAL A 311 3.84 8.46 -7.00
CA VAL A 311 4.31 8.35 -8.37
C VAL A 311 3.30 7.51 -9.15
N VAL A 312 2.77 8.04 -10.26
CA VAL A 312 1.98 7.23 -11.20
C VAL A 312 2.93 6.25 -11.89
N SER A 313 3.00 5.00 -11.43
CA SER A 313 4.09 4.08 -11.78
C SER A 313 3.81 3.21 -12.99
N ASN A 314 2.55 3.06 -13.36
CA ASN A 314 2.05 2.23 -14.45
C ASN A 314 0.67 2.74 -14.90
N ASN A 315 0.19 2.24 -16.03
CA ASN A 315 -1.12 2.56 -16.57
C ASN A 315 -1.82 1.25 -16.96
N LEU A 316 -3.06 1.08 -16.53
CA LEU A 316 -3.86 -0.10 -16.79
C LEU A 316 -4.71 0.06 -18.06
N ALA A 317 -5.11 1.29 -18.39
CA ALA A 317 -5.95 1.62 -19.52
C ALA A 317 -5.19 1.61 -20.86
N ARG A 318 -3.86 1.77 -20.81
CA ARG A 318 -2.99 1.73 -21.99
C ARG A 318 -1.66 1.08 -21.66
N THR A 319 -1.17 0.25 -22.59
CA THR A 319 0.17 -0.33 -22.49
C THR A 319 1.23 0.73 -22.78
N TYR A 320 2.23 0.80 -21.89
CA TYR A 320 3.44 1.61 -22.05
C TYR A 320 4.68 0.72 -21.95
N ALA A 321 5.82 1.23 -22.41
CA ALA A 321 7.10 0.52 -22.29
C ALA A 321 7.51 0.29 -20.82
N ALA A 322 7.16 1.21 -19.92
CA ALA A 322 7.40 1.07 -18.48
C ALA A 322 6.15 0.55 -17.77
N ASP A 323 6.32 -0.51 -16.97
CA ASP A 323 5.27 -1.12 -16.15
C ASP A 323 5.83 -1.64 -14.81
N LEU A 324 5.00 -2.34 -14.03
CA LEU A 324 5.39 -2.88 -12.73
C LEU A 324 6.45 -3.99 -12.79
N SER A 325 6.76 -4.52 -13.98
CA SER A 325 7.70 -5.62 -14.19
C SER A 325 9.12 -5.17 -14.53
N ASN A 326 9.32 -3.90 -14.91
CA ASN A 326 10.62 -3.39 -15.38
C ASN A 326 11.05 -2.08 -14.69
N GLU A 327 10.75 -1.96 -13.40
CA GLU A 327 10.99 -0.78 -12.56
C GLU A 327 12.47 -0.38 -12.39
N ARG A 328 13.42 -1.22 -12.81
CA ARG A 328 14.87 -1.05 -12.63
C ARG A 328 15.59 -0.47 -13.85
N ILE A 329 14.87 -0.20 -14.94
CA ILE A 329 15.47 0.42 -16.14
C ILE A 329 15.95 1.83 -15.78
N GLY A 330 17.16 2.21 -16.21
CA GLY A 330 17.82 3.47 -15.83
C GLY A 330 16.94 4.71 -16.05
N THR A 331 16.26 4.81 -17.19
CA THR A 331 15.34 5.91 -17.49
C THR A 331 14.12 5.98 -16.55
N VAL A 332 13.66 4.85 -16.02
CA VAL A 332 12.59 4.80 -15.00
C VAL A 332 13.11 5.28 -13.66
N VAL A 333 14.32 4.87 -13.28
CA VAL A 333 14.99 5.31 -12.04
C VAL A 333 15.20 6.82 -12.03
N GLU A 334 15.76 7.38 -13.11
CA GLU A 334 16.00 8.83 -13.26
C GLU A 334 14.70 9.65 -13.17
N ARG A 335 13.64 9.20 -13.87
CA ARG A 335 12.33 9.87 -13.82
C ARG A 335 11.73 9.84 -12.42
N ARG A 336 11.86 8.73 -11.72
CA ARG A 336 11.37 8.57 -10.35
C ARG A 336 12.14 9.44 -9.36
N ALA A 337 13.45 9.58 -9.52
CA ALA A 337 14.25 10.51 -8.72
C ALA A 337 13.73 11.95 -8.85
N ARG A 338 13.48 12.43 -10.08
CA ARG A 338 12.89 13.77 -10.30
C ARG A 338 11.51 13.94 -9.67
N LEU A 339 10.69 12.88 -9.64
CA LEU A 339 9.39 12.92 -8.99
C LEU A 339 9.53 12.93 -7.45
N LEU A 340 10.54 12.26 -6.89
CA LEU A 340 10.85 12.33 -5.46
C LEU A 340 11.38 13.72 -5.06
N ASP A 341 12.21 14.36 -5.89
CA ASP A 341 12.62 15.76 -5.67
C ASP A 341 11.40 16.70 -5.62
N ARG A 342 10.41 16.45 -6.48
CA ARG A 342 9.14 17.19 -6.48
C ARG A 342 8.31 16.89 -5.24
N ILE A 343 8.25 15.65 -4.77
CA ILE A 343 7.60 15.31 -3.50
C ILE A 343 8.24 16.09 -2.34
N ASP A 344 9.56 16.10 -2.24
CA ASP A 344 10.29 16.88 -1.22
C ASP A 344 9.95 18.37 -1.30
N SER A 345 9.96 18.93 -2.51
CA SER A 345 9.63 20.34 -2.75
C SER A 345 8.20 20.69 -2.28
N ILE A 346 7.22 19.84 -2.56
CA ILE A 346 5.82 20.05 -2.17
C ILE A 346 5.66 19.93 -0.65
N LEU A 347 6.32 18.94 -0.03
CA LEU A 347 6.32 18.77 1.43
C LEU A 347 6.88 20.02 2.13
N ARG A 348 8.04 20.52 1.68
CA ARG A 348 8.64 21.75 2.20
C ARG A 348 7.73 22.94 2.03
N LEU A 349 7.15 23.14 0.84
CA LEU A 349 6.22 24.23 0.58
C LEU A 349 5.02 24.17 1.53
N ARG A 350 4.47 22.98 1.77
CA ARG A 350 3.34 22.79 2.67
C ARG A 350 3.69 23.08 4.12
N LEU A 351 4.87 22.68 4.57
CA LEU A 351 5.37 22.89 5.93
C LEU A 351 5.70 24.37 6.24
N ARG A 352 5.99 25.19 5.21
CA ARG A 352 6.15 26.66 5.37
C ARG A 352 4.83 27.38 5.63
N GLN A 353 3.71 26.80 5.23
CA GLN A 353 2.41 27.40 5.47
C GLN A 353 1.95 27.12 6.90
N PRO A 354 1.22 28.06 7.53
CA PRO A 354 0.55 27.78 8.79
C PRO A 354 -0.30 26.51 8.65
N ASP A 355 -0.43 25.74 9.73
CA ASP A 355 -1.38 24.63 9.70
C ASP A 355 -2.77 25.17 9.33
N PRO A 356 -3.49 24.52 8.39
CA PRO A 356 -4.76 25.01 7.89
C PRO A 356 -5.81 25.12 8.99
N HIS A 357 -5.55 24.56 10.20
CA HIS A 357 -6.21 24.95 11.44
C HIS A 357 -5.33 24.76 12.69
N PRO A 358 -5.38 25.75 13.60
CA PRO A 358 -5.59 25.50 15.02
C PRO A 358 -6.87 26.22 15.45
N THR A 359 -8.02 25.55 15.49
CA THR A 359 -9.21 26.10 16.18
C THR A 359 -10.08 25.00 16.76
N THR A 360 -9.67 24.47 17.91
CA THR A 360 -10.65 24.10 18.94
C THR A 360 -10.60 25.20 20.00
N ASN A 361 -11.73 25.87 20.16
CA ASN A 361 -11.99 26.96 21.09
C ASN A 361 -11.27 26.79 22.43
N ASP A 362 -10.36 27.70 22.72
CA ASP A 362 -10.14 28.18 24.07
C ASP A 362 -11.41 28.93 24.48
N ARG A 363 -12.40 28.19 25.02
CA ARG A 363 -13.46 28.82 25.82
C ARG A 363 -12.84 29.13 27.16
N SER A 364 -12.22 30.29 27.20
CA SER A 364 -12.05 31.09 28.39
C SER A 364 -13.31 31.01 29.28
N ASN A 365 -13.05 30.72 30.56
CA ASN A 365 -13.94 30.99 31.67
C ASN A 365 -14.73 32.30 31.49
N PRO A 366 -16.02 32.29 31.83
CA PRO A 366 -16.61 33.38 32.57
C PRO A 366 -16.78 32.95 34.03
N LEU A 367 -16.09 33.73 34.88
CA LEU A 367 -16.34 34.05 36.30
C LEU A 367 -17.20 33.10 37.14
#